data_AF-A0A4Z0MT10-F1
#
_entry.id   AF-A0A4Z0MT10-F1
#
_cell.length_a   1.000
_cell.length_b   1.000
_cell.length_c   1.000
_cell.angle_alpha   90.00
_cell.angle_beta   90.00
_cell.angle_gamma   90.00
#
_symmetry.space_group_name_H-M   'P 1'
#
loop_
_entity.id
_entity.type
_entity.pdbx_description
1 polymer ?
#
loop_
_entity_poly.entity_id
_entity_poly.type
_entity_poly.pdbx_seq_one_letter_code
_entity_poly.pdbx_strand_id
1 'polypeptide(L)'
;MNITYQHPFLYQTHLSLRGQSMYVRRSNSQWQPALELAVPFEEILPLRTEKVRHVPKQRLLGLLFMLAWIGQDVARHATPDFQLTTELQLYGGMILFIVAYCVYGWFNWWNVWHLRTPHLSLTLPDWPSRRKPFQQFAFSVEQRAHDYLRQEYAQINPLGPIELQLHRLHWLHRLGVLSSKELKTLSTRLTGRLSLDPLNLMGQELETPYVN
;
A
#
# COMPACT_ATOMS: atom_id res chain seq x y z
N MET A 1 12.55 2.36 -13.85
CA MET A 1 11.44 1.38 -13.94
C MET A 1 10.14 2.18 -13.95
N ASN A 2 9.28 1.92 -14.93
CA ASN A 2 8.08 2.71 -15.19
C ASN A 2 6.86 1.77 -15.27
N ILE A 3 5.75 2.17 -14.65
CA ILE A 3 4.49 1.45 -14.72
C ILE A 3 3.37 2.42 -15.08
N THR A 4 2.53 2.03 -16.02
CA THR A 4 1.39 2.83 -16.48
C THR A 4 0.10 2.11 -16.14
N TYR A 5 -0.76 2.74 -15.35
CA TYR A 5 -2.11 2.26 -15.04
C TYR A 5 -3.13 3.02 -15.85
N GLN A 6 -4.00 2.29 -16.53
CA GLN A 6 -5.16 2.86 -17.21
C GLN A 6 -6.39 2.51 -16.38
N HIS A 7 -7.08 3.52 -15.83
CA HIS A 7 -8.43 3.30 -15.35
C HIS A 7 -9.38 3.26 -16.54
N PRO A 8 -10.30 2.29 -16.59
CA PRO A 8 -11.15 2.05 -17.77
C PRO A 8 -12.08 3.22 -18.14
N PHE A 9 -12.25 4.24 -17.28
CA PHE A 9 -13.23 5.30 -17.53
C PHE A 9 -12.78 6.74 -17.29
N LEU A 10 -11.64 7.04 -16.64
CA LEU A 10 -11.41 8.42 -16.15
C LEU A 10 -9.97 8.93 -16.19
N TYR A 11 -8.94 8.13 -15.91
CA TYR A 11 -7.57 8.64 -15.80
C TYR A 11 -6.50 7.57 -16.04
N GLN A 12 -5.33 8.01 -16.47
CA GLN A 12 -4.12 7.20 -16.54
C GLN A 12 -3.16 7.67 -15.46
N THR A 13 -2.64 6.74 -14.66
CA THR A 13 -1.62 7.01 -13.64
C THR A 13 -0.30 6.40 -14.10
N HIS A 14 0.66 7.24 -14.44
CA HIS A 14 2.02 6.86 -14.77
C HIS A 14 2.91 7.04 -13.55
N LEU A 15 3.56 5.97 -13.10
CA LEU A 15 4.52 5.98 -12.01
C LEU A 15 5.90 5.66 -12.60
N SER A 16 6.87 6.53 -12.34
CA SER A 16 8.25 6.31 -12.76
C SER A 16 9.21 6.66 -11.65
N LEU A 17 10.22 5.82 -11.48
CA LEU A 17 11.37 6.11 -10.63
C LEU A 17 12.33 7.04 -11.39
N ARG A 18 12.52 8.27 -10.87
CA ARG A 18 13.57 9.20 -11.28
C ARG A 18 14.65 9.25 -10.19
N GLY A 19 15.84 9.73 -10.54
CA GLY A 19 17.09 9.52 -9.78
C GLY A 19 16.96 9.55 -8.24
N GLN A 20 16.32 10.58 -7.70
CA GLN A 20 16.15 10.80 -6.24
C GLN A 20 14.67 10.92 -5.82
N SER A 21 13.71 10.66 -6.73
CA SER A 21 12.30 10.88 -6.47
C SER A 21 11.40 9.91 -7.24
N MET A 22 10.27 9.57 -6.64
CA MET A 22 9.18 8.90 -7.32
C MET A 22 8.33 9.94 -8.04
N TYR A 23 8.26 9.83 -9.36
CA TYR A 23 7.42 10.69 -10.18
C TYR A 23 6.07 10.03 -10.44
N VAL A 24 5.01 10.73 -10.06
CA VAL A 24 3.61 10.33 -10.24
C VAL A 24 2.95 11.33 -11.18
N ARG A 25 2.51 10.87 -12.33
CA ARG A 25 1.73 11.66 -13.29
C ARG A 25 0.36 11.04 -13.47
N ARG A 26 -0.68 11.80 -13.17
CA ARG A 26 -2.07 11.45 -13.47
C ARG A 26 -2.54 12.29 -14.64
N SER A 27 -2.93 11.63 -15.73
CA SER A 27 -3.48 12.26 -16.92
C SER A 27 -4.97 11.93 -17.02
N ASN A 28 -5.79 12.89 -17.45
CA ASN A 28 -7.17 12.64 -17.83
C ASN A 28 -7.23 11.96 -19.23
N SER A 29 -8.40 11.46 -19.65
CA SER A 29 -8.65 10.86 -20.97
C SER A 29 -8.28 11.78 -22.14
N GLN A 30 -8.25 13.10 -21.91
CA GLN A 30 -7.83 14.12 -22.88
C GLN A 30 -6.30 14.35 -22.93
N TRP A 31 -5.49 13.45 -22.34
CA TRP A 31 -4.03 13.51 -22.33
C TRP A 31 -3.41 14.76 -21.67
N GLN A 32 -4.23 15.60 -21.03
CA GLN A 32 -3.75 16.71 -20.22
C GLN A 32 -3.30 16.21 -18.84
N PRO A 33 -2.08 16.60 -18.38
CA PRO A 33 -1.62 16.25 -17.04
C PRO A 33 -2.51 16.97 -16.02
N ALA A 34 -3.31 16.19 -15.29
CA ALA A 34 -4.18 16.71 -14.24
C ALA A 34 -3.45 16.78 -12.89
N LEU A 35 -2.41 15.97 -12.70
CA LEU A 35 -1.56 16.00 -11.50
C LEU A 35 -0.17 15.49 -11.85
N GLU A 36 0.86 16.27 -11.52
CA GLU A 36 2.26 15.87 -11.61
C GLU A 36 2.90 16.11 -10.25
N LEU A 37 3.38 15.05 -9.62
CA LEU A 37 3.99 15.11 -8.30
C LEU A 37 5.30 14.32 -8.32
N ALA A 38 6.39 14.97 -7.91
CA ALA A 38 7.64 14.31 -7.60
C ALA A 38 7.76 14.21 -6.07
N VAL A 39 7.72 12.99 -5.53
CA VAL A 39 7.91 12.76 -4.09
C VAL A 39 9.35 12.31 -3.86
N PRO A 40 10.13 13.01 -3.02
CA PRO A 40 11.51 12.65 -2.73
C PRO A 40 11.58 11.37 -1.87
N PHE A 41 12.70 10.65 -1.91
CA PHE A 41 12.82 9.36 -1.19
C PHE A 41 12.77 9.50 0.33
N GLU A 42 13.10 10.68 0.85
CA GLU A 42 12.98 11.07 2.26
C GLU A 42 11.52 11.02 2.76
N GLU A 43 10.56 11.29 1.88
CA GLU A 43 9.14 11.43 2.20
C GLU A 43 8.31 10.19 1.84
N ILE A 44 8.90 9.24 1.12
CA ILE A 44 8.24 8.04 0.62
C ILE A 44 8.10 6.96 1.71
N LEU A 45 9.06 6.90 2.63
CA LEU A 45 9.08 5.88 3.68
C LEU A 45 8.23 6.30 4.89
N PRO A 46 7.52 5.36 5.55
CA PRO A 46 7.42 3.94 5.21
C PRO A 46 6.42 3.70 4.08
N LEU A 47 6.80 2.88 3.10
CA LEU A 47 5.95 2.51 1.98
C LEU A 47 5.07 1.32 2.39
N ARG A 48 3.76 1.55 2.54
CA ARG A 48 2.80 0.49 2.86
C ARG A 48 1.97 0.14 1.64
N THR A 49 1.94 -1.15 1.31
CA THR A 49 1.01 -1.69 0.31
C THR A 49 -0.10 -2.41 1.05
N GLU A 50 -1.30 -1.85 1.00
CA GLU A 50 -2.48 -2.45 1.64
C GLU A 50 -3.48 -2.87 0.57
N LYS A 51 -3.97 -4.11 0.69
CA LYS A 51 -5.09 -4.57 -0.12
C LYS A 51 -6.38 -4.16 0.58
N VAL A 52 -7.06 -3.14 0.06
CA VAL A 52 -8.34 -2.69 0.60
C VAL A 52 -9.45 -3.24 -0.27
N ARG A 53 -10.49 -3.72 0.39
CA ARG A 53 -11.66 -4.27 -0.29
C ARG A 53 -12.79 -3.26 -0.25
N HIS A 54 -13.09 -2.69 -1.41
CA HIS A 54 -14.20 -1.76 -1.55
C HIS A 54 -15.45 -2.55 -1.99
N VAL A 55 -16.23 -2.99 -1.00
CA VAL A 55 -17.50 -3.65 -1.25
C VAL A 55 -18.58 -2.58 -1.45
N PRO A 56 -19.24 -2.50 -2.63
CA PRO A 56 -20.28 -1.52 -2.88
C PRO A 56 -21.57 -1.89 -2.12
N LYS A 57 -21.64 -1.49 -0.84
CA LYS A 57 -22.72 -1.84 0.09
C LYS A 57 -24.11 -1.49 -0.45
N GLN A 58 -24.25 -0.33 -1.10
CA GLN A 58 -25.53 0.13 -1.65
C GLN A 58 -26.02 -0.76 -2.81
N ARG A 59 -25.12 -1.21 -3.69
CA ARG A 59 -25.49 -2.11 -4.80
C ARG A 59 -25.85 -3.51 -4.29
N LEU A 60 -25.12 -4.01 -3.29
CA LEU A 60 -25.45 -5.26 -2.62
C LEU A 60 -26.83 -5.21 -1.95
N LEU A 61 -27.14 -4.10 -1.26
CA LEU A 61 -28.44 -3.92 -0.63
C LEU A 61 -29.58 -3.92 -1.66
N GLY A 62 -29.40 -3.21 -2.79
CA GLY A 62 -30.35 -3.22 -3.89
C GLY A 62 -30.54 -4.61 -4.52
N LEU A 63 -29.44 -5.36 -4.69
CA LEU A 63 -29.50 -6.74 -5.16
C LEU A 63 -30.25 -7.66 -4.19
N LEU A 64 -30.02 -7.51 -2.88
CA LEU A 64 -30.69 -8.30 -1.85
C LEU A 64 -32.20 -7.99 -1.83
N PHE A 65 -32.56 -6.71 -1.98
CA PHE A 65 -33.96 -6.30 -2.10
C PHE A 65 -34.63 -6.88 -3.34
N MET A 66 -33.93 -6.89 -4.49
CA MET A 66 -34.45 -7.49 -5.72
C MET A 66 -34.62 -9.01 -5.60
N LEU A 67 -33.67 -9.70 -4.94
CA LEU A 67 -33.77 -11.13 -4.63
C LEU A 67 -34.94 -11.44 -3.70
N ALA A 68 -35.16 -10.62 -2.67
CA ALA A 68 -36.30 -10.75 -1.76
C ALA A 68 -37.63 -10.51 -2.48
N TRP A 69 -37.68 -9.54 -3.39
CA TRP A 69 -38.86 -9.26 -4.20
C TRP A 69 -39.21 -10.42 -5.14
N ILE A 70 -38.20 -10.99 -5.82
CA ILE A 70 -38.37 -12.19 -6.67
C ILE A 70 -38.82 -13.38 -5.82
N GLY A 71 -38.19 -13.61 -4.66
CA GLY A 71 -38.56 -14.71 -3.77
C GLY A 71 -39.99 -14.58 -3.24
N GLN A 72 -40.44 -13.37 -2.95
CA GLN A 72 -41.81 -13.09 -2.53
C GLN A 72 -42.81 -13.34 -3.68
N ASP A 73 -42.46 -12.95 -4.90
CA ASP A 73 -43.32 -13.16 -6.07
C ASP A 73 -43.48 -14.65 -6.39
N VAL A 74 -42.38 -15.41 -6.35
CA VAL A 74 -42.41 -16.87 -6.50
C VAL A 74 -43.22 -17.53 -5.38
N ALA A 75 -43.06 -17.10 -4.13
CA ALA A 75 -43.81 -17.66 -3.00
C ALA A 75 -45.33 -17.41 -3.10
N ARG A 76 -45.74 -16.29 -3.73
CA ARG A 76 -47.16 -15.97 -3.97
C ARG A 76 -47.78 -16.80 -5.10
N HIS A 77 -46.97 -17.18 -6.10
CA HIS A 77 -47.42 -17.93 -7.27
C HIS A 77 -47.06 -19.42 -7.21
N ALA A 78 -46.49 -19.89 -6.10
CA ALA A 78 -46.17 -21.31 -5.89
C ALA A 78 -47.46 -22.12 -5.63
N THR A 79 -48.15 -22.48 -6.71
CA THR A 79 -49.15 -23.55 -6.69
C THR A 79 -48.47 -24.91 -6.45
N PRO A 80 -49.14 -25.85 -5.75
CA PRO A 80 -48.51 -27.09 -5.25
C PRO A 80 -48.12 -28.11 -6.33
N ASP A 81 -48.50 -27.89 -7.59
CA ASP A 81 -48.03 -28.71 -8.71
C ASP A 81 -46.66 -28.21 -9.19
N PHE A 82 -45.61 -28.82 -8.66
CA PHE A 82 -44.20 -28.56 -8.98
C PHE A 82 -43.83 -29.11 -10.38
N GLN A 83 -44.58 -28.74 -11.41
CA GLN A 83 -44.15 -28.93 -12.79
C GLN A 83 -43.17 -27.81 -13.13
N LEU A 84 -42.02 -28.16 -13.72
CA LEU A 84 -41.02 -27.22 -14.22
C LEU A 84 -41.63 -26.37 -15.36
N THR A 85 -42.43 -25.40 -14.98
CA THR A 85 -42.95 -24.35 -15.84
C THR A 85 -41.81 -23.47 -16.29
N THR A 86 -41.91 -22.96 -17.52
CA THR A 86 -40.89 -22.09 -18.16
C THR A 86 -40.56 -20.86 -17.30
N GLU A 87 -41.49 -20.42 -16.45
CA GLU A 87 -41.31 -19.33 -15.49
C GLU A 87 -40.27 -19.66 -14.41
N LEU A 88 -40.30 -20.88 -13.85
CA LEU A 88 -39.34 -21.30 -12.82
C LEU A 88 -37.92 -21.36 -13.37
N GLN A 89 -37.75 -21.74 -14.64
CA GLN A 89 -36.45 -21.70 -15.33
C GLN A 89 -35.93 -20.28 -15.52
N LEU A 90 -36.82 -19.32 -15.85
CA LEU A 90 -36.45 -17.91 -16.02
C LEU A 90 -35.99 -17.30 -14.69
N TYR A 91 -36.73 -17.54 -13.61
CA TYR A 91 -36.37 -17.08 -12.27
C TYR A 91 -35.07 -17.73 -11.76
N GLY A 92 -34.91 -19.04 -11.95
CA GLY A 92 -33.67 -19.75 -11.63
C GLY A 92 -32.46 -19.18 -12.38
N GLY A 93 -32.63 -18.87 -13.67
CA GLY A 93 -31.61 -18.21 -14.50
C GLY A 93 -31.21 -16.82 -13.98
N MET A 94 -32.18 -15.99 -13.58
CA MET A 94 -31.92 -14.67 -12.99
C MET A 94 -31.14 -14.77 -11.68
N ILE A 95 -31.53 -15.68 -10.78
CA ILE A 95 -30.84 -15.87 -9.50
C ILE A 95 -29.40 -16.32 -9.74
N LEU A 96 -29.19 -17.27 -10.65
CA LEU A 96 -27.85 -17.76 -11.00
C LEU A 96 -26.99 -16.64 -11.61
N PHE A 97 -27.56 -15.81 -12.47
CA PHE A 97 -26.87 -14.64 -13.05
C PHE A 97 -26.46 -13.62 -11.97
N ILE A 98 -27.34 -13.33 -11.02
CA ILE A 98 -27.05 -12.43 -9.89
C ILE A 98 -25.92 -13.00 -9.02
N VAL A 99 -25.98 -14.29 -8.68
CA VAL A 99 -24.93 -14.95 -7.90
C VAL A 99 -23.60 -14.92 -8.66
N ALA A 100 -23.61 -15.24 -9.95
CA ALA A 100 -22.44 -15.17 -10.81
C ALA A 100 -21.85 -13.75 -10.86
N TYR A 101 -22.69 -12.72 -10.98
CA TYR A 101 -22.26 -11.33 -10.95
C TYR A 101 -21.63 -10.93 -9.61
N CYS A 102 -22.23 -11.33 -8.49
CA CYS A 102 -21.69 -11.10 -7.16
C CYS A 102 -20.34 -11.80 -6.94
N VAL A 103 -20.23 -13.07 -7.34
CA VAL A 103 -18.97 -13.83 -7.27
C VAL A 103 -17.91 -13.18 -8.14
N TYR A 104 -18.26 -12.81 -9.38
CA TYR A 104 -17.33 -12.12 -10.28
C TYR A 104 -16.86 -10.77 -9.72
N GLY A 105 -17.78 -9.96 -9.18
CA GLY A 105 -17.46 -8.69 -8.53
C GLY A 105 -16.57 -8.86 -7.30
N TRP A 106 -16.84 -9.89 -6.49
CA TRP A 106 -16.06 -10.25 -5.30
C TRP A 106 -14.60 -10.54 -5.64
N PHE A 107 -14.35 -11.28 -6.73
CA PHE A 107 -13.01 -11.68 -7.12
C PHE A 107 -12.26 -10.61 -7.93
N ASN A 108 -12.95 -9.84 -8.78
CA ASN A 108 -12.29 -8.97 -9.75
C ASN A 108 -12.33 -7.48 -9.38
N TRP A 109 -13.52 -6.90 -9.17
CA TRP A 109 -13.67 -5.44 -9.16
C TRP A 109 -13.73 -4.80 -7.78
N TRP A 110 -13.98 -5.58 -6.72
CA TRP A 110 -14.07 -5.04 -5.35
C TRP A 110 -12.72 -4.99 -4.63
N ASN A 111 -11.66 -5.47 -5.27
CA ASN A 111 -10.31 -5.41 -4.71
C ASN A 111 -9.56 -4.21 -5.30
N VAL A 112 -8.97 -3.39 -4.42
CA VAL A 112 -8.17 -2.22 -4.80
C VAL A 112 -6.87 -2.26 -4.00
N TRP A 113 -5.75 -1.98 -4.65
CA TRP A 113 -4.47 -1.80 -3.98
C TRP A 113 -4.29 -0.35 -3.59
N HIS A 114 -3.98 -0.13 -2.32
CA HIS A 114 -3.60 1.17 -1.80
C HIS A 114 -2.09 1.18 -1.61
N LEU A 115 -1.41 2.06 -2.32
CA LEU A 115 -0.05 2.46 -2.02
C LEU A 115 -0.14 3.67 -1.09
N ARG A 116 0.21 3.49 0.17
CA ARG A 116 0.18 4.55 1.18
C ARG A 116 1.60 4.93 1.53
N THR A 117 1.90 6.21 1.31
CA THR A 117 3.07 6.93 1.83
C THR A 117 2.56 8.03 2.78
N PRO A 118 3.40 8.62 3.63
CA PRO A 118 3.00 9.70 4.53
C PRO A 118 2.30 10.87 3.83
N HIS A 119 2.75 11.22 2.61
CA HIS A 119 2.28 12.38 1.87
C HIS A 119 1.43 12.04 0.64
N LEU A 120 1.36 10.77 0.25
CA LEU A 120 0.66 10.35 -0.95
C LEU A 120 -0.06 9.01 -0.78
N SER A 121 -1.36 9.01 -1.06
CA SER A 121 -2.19 7.82 -1.13
C SER A 121 -2.61 7.58 -2.58
N LEU A 122 -2.14 6.49 -3.17
CA LEU A 122 -2.56 6.07 -4.51
C LEU A 122 -3.45 4.84 -4.41
N THR A 123 -4.61 4.92 -5.02
CA THR A 123 -5.55 3.81 -5.15
C THR A 123 -5.47 3.27 -6.57
N LEU A 124 -5.06 2.01 -6.72
CA LEU A 124 -4.89 1.33 -7.99
C LEU A 124 -5.82 0.12 -8.06
N PRO A 125 -6.48 -0.12 -9.20
CA PRO A 125 -7.42 -1.22 -9.34
C PRO A 125 -6.66 -2.55 -9.33
N ASP A 126 -7.18 -3.57 -8.65
CA ASP A 126 -6.53 -4.88 -8.52
C ASP A 126 -6.73 -5.74 -9.77
N TRP A 127 -5.85 -5.57 -10.75
CA TRP A 127 -5.87 -6.39 -11.97
C TRP A 127 -4.93 -7.58 -11.78
N PRO A 128 -5.38 -8.84 -11.96
CA PRO A 128 -4.57 -10.02 -11.68
C PRO A 128 -3.26 -10.05 -12.50
N SER A 129 -3.29 -9.55 -13.75
CA SER A 129 -2.10 -9.45 -14.61
C SER A 129 -1.09 -8.38 -14.16
N ARG A 130 -1.51 -7.40 -13.35
CA ARG A 130 -0.68 -6.27 -12.91
C ARG A 130 -0.19 -6.37 -11.47
N ARG A 131 -0.62 -7.38 -10.72
CA ARG A 131 -0.19 -7.64 -9.33
C ARG A 131 1.33 -7.78 -9.20
N LYS A 132 1.94 -8.64 -10.01
CA LYS A 132 3.40 -8.89 -9.96
C LYS A 132 4.20 -7.63 -10.33
N PRO A 133 3.91 -6.93 -11.45
CA PRO A 133 4.56 -5.65 -11.76
C PRO A 133 4.41 -4.59 -10.67
N PHE A 134 3.24 -4.51 -10.03
CA PHE A 134 3.00 -3.57 -8.93
C PHE A 134 3.88 -3.85 -7.72
N GLN A 135 3.91 -5.11 -7.27
CA GLN A 135 4.73 -5.53 -6.14
C GLN A 135 6.22 -5.35 -6.43
N GLN A 136 6.67 -5.71 -7.63
CA GLN A 136 8.04 -5.48 -8.07
C GLN A 136 8.39 -3.99 -8.10
N PHE A 137 7.45 -3.14 -8.53
CA PHE A 137 7.64 -1.69 -8.49
C PHE A 137 7.75 -1.18 -7.07
N ALA A 138 6.80 -1.51 -6.19
CA ALA A 138 6.81 -1.12 -4.79
C ALA A 138 8.12 -1.54 -4.10
N PHE A 139 8.54 -2.79 -4.31
CA PHE A 139 9.82 -3.32 -3.82
C PHE A 139 11.02 -2.54 -4.37
N SER A 140 11.03 -2.24 -5.67
CA SER A 140 12.12 -1.48 -6.30
C SER A 140 12.20 -0.02 -5.82
N VAL A 141 11.05 0.60 -5.49
CA VAL A 141 11.00 1.94 -4.91
C VAL A 141 11.57 1.91 -3.50
N GLU A 142 11.12 0.98 -2.67
CA GLU A 142 11.58 0.80 -1.30
C GLU A 142 13.08 0.54 -1.26
N GLN A 143 13.57 -0.42 -2.06
CA GLN A 143 15.00 -0.74 -2.14
C GLN A 143 15.81 0.48 -2.57
N ARG A 144 15.37 1.21 -3.59
CA ARG A 144 16.10 2.39 -4.07
C ARG A 144 16.08 3.55 -3.08
N ALA A 145 14.97 3.73 -2.36
CA ALA A 145 14.88 4.70 -1.28
C ALA A 145 15.83 4.33 -0.13
N HIS A 146 15.89 3.06 0.26
CA HIS A 146 16.82 2.58 1.27
C HIS A 146 18.28 2.78 0.84
N ASP A 147 18.63 2.40 -0.39
CA ASP A 147 19.99 2.54 -0.92
C ASP A 147 20.40 4.02 -0.98
N TYR A 148 19.52 4.89 -1.45
CA TYR A 148 19.76 6.34 -1.48
C TYR A 148 19.96 6.91 -0.08
N LEU A 149 19.03 6.63 0.85
CA LEU A 149 19.12 7.13 2.22
C LEU A 149 20.36 6.61 2.94
N ARG A 150 20.76 5.38 2.66
CA ARG A 150 21.99 4.79 3.19
C ARG A 150 23.23 5.49 2.64
N GLN A 151 23.28 5.74 1.34
CA GLN A 151 24.42 6.42 0.70
C GLN A 151 24.58 7.86 1.17
N GLU A 152 23.47 8.60 1.30
CA GLU A 152 23.52 10.03 1.62
C GLU A 152 23.65 10.28 3.14
N TYR A 153 22.89 9.54 3.95
CA TYR A 153 22.71 9.85 5.37
C TYR A 153 23.46 8.90 6.33
N ALA A 154 23.88 7.70 5.88
CA ALA A 154 24.62 6.77 6.76
C ALA A 154 26.13 7.02 6.81
N GLN A 155 26.65 7.95 5.99
CA GLN A 155 28.05 8.36 6.05
C GLN A 155 28.34 9.13 7.34
N ILE A 156 29.35 8.67 8.08
CA ILE A 156 29.81 9.27 9.33
C ILE A 156 30.92 10.27 9.02
N ASN A 157 30.78 11.51 9.50
CA ASN A 157 31.82 12.51 9.44
C ASN A 157 32.45 12.68 10.84
N PRO A 158 33.71 12.26 11.06
CA PRO A 158 34.35 12.36 12.38
C PRO A 158 34.56 13.80 12.86
N LEU A 159 34.50 14.79 11.97
CA LEU A 159 34.67 16.21 12.30
C LEU A 159 33.33 16.93 12.54
N GLY A 160 32.20 16.25 12.28
CA GLY A 160 30.87 16.82 12.44
C GLY A 160 30.35 16.72 13.88
N PRO A 161 29.31 17.49 14.23
CA PRO A 161 28.66 17.37 15.53
C PRO A 161 28.08 15.96 15.71
N ILE A 162 28.48 15.28 16.80
CA ILE A 162 28.12 13.88 17.07
C ILE A 162 26.61 13.73 17.27
N GLU A 163 25.98 14.64 18.01
CA GLU A 163 24.54 14.60 18.32
C GLU A 163 23.66 14.58 17.07
N LEU A 164 23.98 15.42 16.08
CA LEU A 164 23.21 15.51 14.83
C LEU A 164 23.34 14.22 14.00
N GLN A 165 24.52 13.62 14.01
CA GLN A 165 24.77 12.35 13.31
C GLN A 165 24.04 11.18 14.00
N LEU A 166 24.00 11.20 15.32
CA LEU A 166 23.30 10.19 16.12
C LEU A 166 21.79 10.28 15.93
N HIS A 167 21.23 11.49 15.90
CA HIS A 167 19.84 11.73 15.56
C HIS A 167 19.49 11.21 14.15
N ARG A 168 20.35 11.49 13.17
CA ARG A 168 20.20 11.00 11.79
C ARG A 168 20.20 9.47 11.71
N LEU A 169 21.11 8.79 12.42
CA LEU A 169 21.13 7.33 12.46
C LEU A 169 19.85 6.76 13.10
N HIS A 170 19.35 7.36 14.18
CA HIS A 170 18.07 6.98 14.76
C HIS A 170 16.90 7.20 13.82
N TRP A 171 16.90 8.30 13.08
CA TRP A 171 15.89 8.58 12.06
C TRP A 171 15.90 7.50 10.97
N LEU A 172 17.07 7.13 10.44
CA LEU A 172 17.22 6.04 9.47
C LEU A 172 16.75 4.69 10.01
N HIS A 173 17.02 4.38 11.28
CA HIS A 173 16.51 3.18 11.94
C HIS A 173 14.99 3.21 12.10
N ARG A 174 14.40 4.36 12.48
CA ARG A 174 12.94 4.52 12.56
C ARG A 174 12.27 4.31 11.19
N LEU A 175 12.92 4.70 10.11
CA LEU A 175 12.46 4.43 8.73
C LEU A 175 12.67 2.98 8.27
N GLY A 176 13.35 2.14 9.06
CA GLY A 176 13.64 0.75 8.71
C GLY A 176 14.81 0.58 7.73
N VAL A 177 15.56 1.65 7.44
CA VAL A 177 16.72 1.62 6.53
C VAL A 177 17.92 0.92 7.18
N LEU A 178 18.13 1.15 8.49
CA LEU A 178 19.19 0.53 9.27
C LEU A 178 18.64 -0.53 10.22
N SER A 179 19.30 -1.68 10.28
CA SER A 179 19.05 -2.69 11.31
C SER A 179 19.45 -2.17 12.69
N SER A 180 18.82 -2.68 13.76
CA SER A 180 19.23 -2.41 15.14
C SER A 180 20.70 -2.76 15.42
N LYS A 181 21.24 -3.78 14.75
CA LYS A 181 22.65 -4.15 14.82
C LYS A 181 23.54 -3.10 14.16
N GLU A 182 23.17 -2.65 12.96
CA GLU A 182 23.92 -1.65 12.20
C GLU A 182 23.91 -0.29 12.90
N LEU A 183 22.77 0.12 13.46
CA LEU A 183 22.66 1.31 14.31
C LEU A 183 23.68 1.25 15.45
N LYS A 184 23.71 0.15 16.20
CA LYS A 184 24.65 -0.01 17.33
C LYS A 184 26.11 0.07 16.88
N THR A 185 26.47 -0.59 15.76
CA THR A 185 27.84 -0.52 15.24
C THR A 185 28.22 0.90 14.82
N LEU A 186 27.34 1.61 14.12
CA LEU A 186 27.60 2.97 13.64
C LEU A 186 27.62 3.98 14.81
N SER A 187 26.73 3.84 15.79
CA SER A 187 26.72 4.68 16.99
C SER A 187 27.96 4.44 17.86
N THR A 188 28.40 3.19 17.99
CA THR A 188 29.63 2.84 18.71
C THR A 188 30.85 3.45 18.03
N ARG A 189 30.94 3.40 16.70
CA ARG A 189 32.03 4.06 15.96
C ARG A 189 32.04 5.58 16.13
N LEU A 190 30.87 6.19 16.23
CA LEU A 190 30.72 7.64 16.42
C LEU A 190 31.06 8.11 17.83
N THR A 191 30.65 7.36 18.85
CA THR A 191 30.72 7.78 20.25
C THR A 191 31.83 7.08 21.03
N GLY A 192 32.41 6.01 20.49
CA GLY A 192 33.27 5.08 21.21
C GLY A 192 32.52 4.24 22.26
N ARG A 193 31.19 4.35 22.38
CA ARG A 193 30.40 3.71 23.44
C ARG A 193 29.64 2.48 22.93
N LEU A 194 29.73 1.36 23.66
CA LEU A 194 29.04 0.09 23.30
C LEU A 194 27.51 0.15 23.40
N SER A 195 26.96 1.07 24.20
CA SER A 195 25.51 1.29 24.31
C SER A 195 25.19 2.77 24.47
N LEU A 196 24.03 3.16 23.93
CA LEU A 196 23.46 4.51 24.06
C LEU A 196 22.55 4.65 25.27
N ASP A 197 22.12 3.52 25.85
CA ASP A 197 21.31 3.53 27.06
C ASP A 197 22.20 3.91 28.25
N PRO A 198 21.78 4.89 29.08
CA PRO A 198 22.45 5.16 30.34
C PRO A 198 22.36 3.90 31.21
N LEU A 199 23.51 3.42 31.69
CA LEU A 199 23.54 2.33 32.66
C LEU A 199 23.00 2.91 33.97
N ASN A 200 21.72 2.69 34.25
CA ASN A 200 21.13 3.04 35.52
C ASN A 200 21.60 2.02 36.58
N LEU A 201 22.63 2.40 37.32
CA LEU A 201 23.16 1.62 38.44
C LEU A 201 22.93 2.44 39.71
N MET A 202 22.17 1.88 40.65
CA MET A 202 21.88 2.51 41.95
C MET A 202 21.17 3.88 41.86
N GLY A 203 20.37 4.13 40.83
CA GLY A 203 19.66 5.40 40.66
C GLY A 203 20.52 6.57 40.18
N GLN A 204 21.77 6.29 39.76
CA GLN A 204 22.62 7.23 39.03
C GLN A 204 22.76 6.76 37.57
N GLU A 205 22.59 7.70 36.65
CA GLU A 205 22.88 7.50 35.22
C GLU A 205 24.40 7.43 35.06
N LEU A 206 24.95 6.21 34.93
CA LEU A 206 26.37 6.01 34.64
C LEU A 206 26.61 5.99 33.14
N GLU A 207 27.65 6.71 32.72
CA GLU A 207 28.14 6.67 31.36
C GLU A 207 28.73 5.30 31.04
N THR A 208 28.34 4.75 29.88
CA THR A 208 28.81 3.45 29.41
C THR A 208 30.30 3.51 29.06
N PRO A 209 31.07 2.44 29.29
CA PRO A 209 32.51 2.43 29.04
C PRO A 209 32.83 2.68 27.56
N TYR A 210 33.82 3.55 27.33
CA TYR A 210 34.40 3.81 26.02
C TYR A 210 35.31 2.64 25.62
N VAL A 211 35.16 2.15 24.39
CA VAL A 211 36.01 1.11 23.82
C VAL A 211 36.74 1.73 22.62
N ASN A 212 38.04 1.94 22.79
CA ASN A 212 38.96 2.31 21.72
C ASN A 212 39.49 1.06 21.02
#